data_AF-A0A087QHL0-F1
#
_entry.id   AF-A0A087QHL0-F1
#
_cell.length_a   1.000
_cell.length_b   1.000
_cell.length_c   1.000
_cell.angle_alpha   90.00
_cell.angle_beta   90.00
_cell.angle_gamma   90.00
#
_symmetry.space_group_name_H-M   'P 1'
#
loop_
_entity.id
_entity.type
_entity.pdbx_description
1 polymer ?
#
loop_
_entity_poly.entity_id
_entity_poly.type
_entity_poly.pdbx_seq_one_letter_code
_entity_poly.pdbx_strand_id
1 'polypeptide(L)'
;FQVFVFDVGKETWKSYDWSRITTVAAFGKYDPELMCYAHSKGSRIVLKGDVLLKEIVDPAKRAAWISQQVDLAKNQYMDGINIDIEQEVNETSPEYYALTELVKETTDAFHREIPGSQVTFDVAWSPACIDKRCYNYTGIADACDFLFVMSYDEQSQIWTDCIAKANAPYLQTLVGYEEYITMGIDPKKLVMGVPWYGYDYVCQNLSKDHVCSLSKVPFRGAPCSDAAGRQVPYGAIMKQVNSSLSGVLWDEVQKSPFYEYKDSFGHFHQVWYDDPRSISLKAAYVKNRGLRGIGMWNGNSLDYAREAVAEQQTEAMWQALTP
;
A
#
# COMPACT_ATOMS: atom_id res chain seq x y z
N PHE A 1 13.73 -11.92 -4.46
CA PHE A 1 12.47 -11.66 -3.74
C PHE A 1 12.53 -10.21 -3.27
N GLN A 2 11.54 -9.40 -3.61
CA GLN A 2 11.49 -7.97 -3.26
C GLN A 2 10.79 -7.77 -1.91
N VAL A 3 11.37 -6.93 -1.05
CA VAL A 3 10.71 -6.29 0.09
C VAL A 3 10.72 -4.79 -0.13
N PHE A 4 9.54 -4.21 -0.42
CA PHE A 4 9.37 -2.82 -0.83
C PHE A 4 8.68 -2.00 0.27
N VAL A 5 9.39 -1.06 0.88
CA VAL A 5 8.91 -0.32 2.06
C VAL A 5 8.57 1.12 1.67
N PHE A 6 7.36 1.58 1.99
CA PHE A 6 7.06 3.00 1.97
C PHE A 6 7.48 3.65 3.29
N ASP A 7 8.24 4.74 3.22
CA ASP A 7 8.64 5.55 4.37
C ASP A 7 8.07 6.96 4.25
N VAL A 8 7.34 7.40 5.27
CA VAL A 8 6.70 8.73 5.32
C VAL A 8 7.50 9.75 6.15
N GLY A 9 8.80 9.52 6.33
CA GLY A 9 9.75 10.37 7.04
C GLY A 9 9.79 10.15 8.56
N LYS A 10 10.42 11.09 9.28
CA LYS A 10 10.82 10.95 10.71
C LYS A 10 11.97 9.95 10.86
N GLU A 11 12.25 9.53 12.10
CA GLU A 11 13.43 8.70 12.42
C GLU A 11 13.11 7.22 12.67
N THR A 12 11.88 6.76 12.43
CA THR A 12 11.50 5.35 12.67
C THR A 12 12.26 4.38 11.77
N TRP A 13 12.70 4.83 10.59
CA TRP A 13 13.50 4.03 9.67
C TRP A 13 14.79 3.49 10.29
N LYS A 14 15.34 4.15 11.34
CA LYS A 14 16.52 3.69 12.07
C LYS A 14 16.29 2.33 12.76
N SER A 15 15.04 1.97 12.99
CA SER A 15 14.61 0.76 13.69
C SER A 15 13.98 -0.29 12.77
N TYR A 16 13.96 -0.07 11.45
CA TYR A 16 13.45 -1.07 10.51
C TYR A 16 14.34 -2.32 10.46
N ASP A 17 13.79 -3.46 10.03
CA ASP A 17 14.58 -4.65 9.75
C ASP A 17 15.26 -4.57 8.36
N TRP A 18 16.37 -3.83 8.32
CA TRP A 18 17.16 -3.62 7.11
C TRP A 18 17.78 -4.89 6.53
N SER A 19 17.78 -6.02 7.25
CA SER A 19 18.23 -7.29 6.68
C SER A 19 17.26 -7.82 5.60
N ARG A 20 16.03 -7.30 5.57
CA ARG A 20 14.96 -7.71 4.64
C ARG A 20 14.75 -6.73 3.51
N ILE A 21 14.95 -5.43 3.77
CA ILE A 21 14.56 -4.35 2.87
C ILE A 21 15.41 -4.36 1.60
N THR A 22 14.74 -4.37 0.45
CA THR A 22 15.40 -4.28 -0.85
C THR A 22 15.26 -2.90 -1.49
N THR A 23 14.12 -2.22 -1.28
CA THR A 23 13.89 -0.84 -1.73
C THR A 23 13.04 -0.08 -0.71
N VAL A 24 13.37 1.19 -0.48
CA VAL A 24 12.56 2.16 0.24
C VAL A 24 12.00 3.20 -0.74
N ALA A 25 10.68 3.37 -0.79
CA ALA A 25 10.03 4.50 -1.46
C ALA A 25 9.88 5.66 -0.46
N ALA A 26 10.60 6.76 -0.71
CA ALA A 26 10.66 7.90 0.19
C ALA A 26 9.50 8.89 -0.08
N PHE A 27 8.46 8.81 0.74
CA PHE A 27 7.27 9.68 0.72
C PHE A 27 7.37 10.84 1.72
N GLY A 28 8.35 10.80 2.62
CA GLY A 28 8.71 11.91 3.50
C GLY A 28 9.50 13.02 2.79
N LYS A 29 9.88 14.05 3.55
CA LYS A 29 10.89 15.01 3.08
C LYS A 29 12.21 14.27 2.85
N TYR A 30 12.99 14.71 1.85
CA TYR A 30 14.32 14.16 1.61
C TYR A 30 15.16 14.17 2.89
N ASP A 31 15.62 12.98 3.27
CA ASP A 31 16.45 12.72 4.44
C ASP A 31 17.77 12.10 3.96
N PRO A 32 18.88 12.87 3.96
CA PRO A 32 20.17 12.34 3.52
C PRO A 32 20.72 11.27 4.47
N GLU A 33 20.29 11.21 5.73
CA GLU A 33 20.70 10.16 6.67
C GLU A 33 20.04 8.83 6.28
N LEU A 34 18.74 8.85 5.98
CA LEU A 34 18.00 7.68 5.46
C LEU A 34 18.61 7.18 4.14
N MET A 35 18.89 8.08 3.19
CA MET A 35 19.51 7.72 1.91
C MET A 35 20.86 7.02 2.13
N CYS A 36 21.77 7.65 2.87
CA CYS A 36 23.09 7.07 3.17
C CYS A 36 22.97 5.73 3.90
N TYR A 37 22.02 5.62 4.84
CA TYR A 37 21.81 4.40 5.61
C TYR A 37 21.28 3.27 4.73
N ALA A 38 20.29 3.52 3.86
CA ALA A 38 19.77 2.54 2.91
C ALA A 38 20.89 1.96 2.03
N HIS A 39 21.73 2.84 1.46
CA HIS A 39 22.89 2.42 0.67
C HIS A 39 23.91 1.63 1.49
N SER A 40 24.15 2.00 2.75
CA SER A 40 25.04 1.25 3.65
C SER A 40 24.55 -0.18 3.94
N LYS A 41 23.25 -0.43 3.75
CA LYS A 41 22.60 -1.74 3.89
C LYS A 41 22.44 -2.48 2.55
N GLY A 42 22.84 -1.87 1.44
CA GLY A 42 22.64 -2.43 0.10
C GLY A 42 21.18 -2.36 -0.39
N SER A 43 20.34 -1.56 0.27
CA SER A 43 18.96 -1.30 -0.14
C SER A 43 18.92 -0.10 -1.09
N ARG A 44 18.02 -0.14 -2.07
CA ARG A 44 17.71 1.03 -2.91
C ARG A 44 16.85 2.03 -2.15
N ILE A 45 16.91 3.29 -2.54
CA ILE A 45 15.95 4.33 -2.14
C ILE A 45 15.45 5.07 -3.38
N VAL A 46 14.14 5.15 -3.55
CA VAL A 46 13.51 5.76 -4.74
C VAL A 46 12.66 6.98 -4.36
N LEU A 47 12.61 7.95 -5.27
CA LEU A 47 11.74 9.12 -5.14
C LEU A 47 10.27 8.73 -5.12
N LYS A 48 9.42 9.53 -4.46
CA LYS A 48 8.00 9.60 -4.82
C LYS A 48 7.83 10.46 -6.09
N GLY A 49 7.15 9.92 -7.09
CA GLY A 49 6.67 10.66 -8.26
C GLY A 49 5.16 10.83 -8.24
N ASP A 50 4.67 12.06 -8.41
CA ASP A 50 3.25 12.35 -8.62
C ASP A 50 3.15 13.57 -9.54
N VAL A 51 2.15 13.56 -10.43
CA VAL A 51 1.89 14.62 -11.41
C VAL A 51 0.43 14.60 -11.82
N LEU A 52 -0.13 15.78 -12.09
CA LEU A 52 -1.51 15.91 -12.53
C LEU A 52 -1.66 15.28 -13.92
N LEU A 53 -2.66 14.40 -14.08
CA LEU A 53 -2.87 13.67 -15.34
C LEU A 53 -3.11 14.62 -16.53
N LYS A 54 -3.77 15.75 -16.29
CA LYS A 54 -4.02 16.76 -17.33
C LYS A 54 -2.74 17.42 -17.85
N GLU A 55 -1.66 17.42 -17.06
CA GLU A 55 -0.39 18.02 -17.47
C GLU A 55 0.39 17.07 -18.38
N ILE A 56 0.35 15.77 -18.11
CA ILE A 56 1.12 14.77 -18.87
C ILE A 56 0.54 14.48 -20.26
N VAL A 57 -0.70 14.92 -20.55
CA VAL A 57 -1.28 14.86 -21.90
C VAL A 57 -0.46 15.70 -22.88
N ASP A 58 0.16 16.79 -22.44
CA ASP A 58 1.10 17.57 -23.25
C ASP A 58 2.50 16.94 -23.19
N PRO A 59 3.03 16.40 -24.30
CA PRO A 59 4.34 15.73 -24.31
C PRO A 59 5.49 16.64 -23.86
N ALA A 60 5.41 17.96 -24.07
CA ALA A 60 6.46 18.87 -23.63
C ALA A 60 6.47 19.03 -22.11
N LYS A 61 5.30 19.11 -21.48
CA LYS A 61 5.18 19.15 -20.01
C LYS A 61 5.59 17.82 -19.39
N ARG A 62 5.20 16.71 -20.01
CA ARG A 62 5.61 15.37 -19.59
C ARG A 62 7.13 15.22 -19.62
N ALA A 63 7.77 15.57 -20.74
CA ALA A 63 9.23 15.53 -20.86
C ALA A 63 9.94 16.46 -19.84
N ALA A 64 9.39 17.65 -19.61
CA ALA A 64 9.93 18.58 -18.61
C ALA A 64 9.85 18.01 -17.18
N TRP A 65 8.72 17.40 -16.81
CA TRP A 65 8.56 16.73 -15.52
C TRP A 65 9.54 15.56 -15.38
N ILE A 66 9.68 14.72 -16.40
CA ILE A 66 10.63 13.59 -16.40
C ILE A 66 12.07 14.08 -16.19
N SER A 67 12.49 15.12 -16.93
CA SER A 67 13.82 15.71 -16.77
C SER A 67 14.04 16.22 -15.34
N GLN A 68 13.04 16.88 -14.77
CA GLN A 68 13.10 17.38 -13.39
C GLN A 68 13.27 16.23 -12.39
N GLN A 69 12.54 15.11 -12.56
CA GLN A 69 12.66 13.96 -11.66
C GLN A 69 14.02 13.27 -11.77
N VAL A 70 14.56 13.15 -12.98
CA VAL A 70 15.90 12.58 -13.20
C VAL A 70 16.97 13.47 -12.55
N ASP A 71 16.90 14.78 -12.74
CA ASP A 71 17.83 15.72 -12.11
C ASP A 71 17.73 15.69 -10.58
N LEU A 72 16.50 15.61 -10.05
CA LEU A 72 16.27 15.47 -8.61
C LEU A 72 16.89 14.18 -8.07
N ALA A 73 16.66 13.05 -8.74
CA ALA A 73 17.21 11.75 -8.35
C ALA A 73 18.74 11.78 -8.34
N LYS A 74 19.37 12.36 -9.37
CA LYS A 74 20.84 12.50 -9.44
C LYS A 74 21.38 13.38 -8.32
N ASN A 75 20.71 14.49 -8.03
CA ASN A 75 21.13 15.43 -6.97
C ASN A 75 20.97 14.85 -5.56
N GLN A 76 19.97 13.98 -5.36
CA GLN A 76 19.66 13.35 -4.08
C GLN A 76 20.23 11.94 -3.94
N TYR A 77 20.97 11.44 -4.94
CA TYR A 77 21.51 10.09 -4.98
C TYR A 77 20.43 9.00 -4.85
N MET A 78 19.27 9.23 -5.45
CA MET A 78 18.16 8.27 -5.42
C MET A 78 18.35 7.23 -6.53
N ASP A 79 18.01 5.98 -6.23
CA ASP A 79 18.15 4.83 -7.11
C ASP A 79 16.95 4.65 -8.05
N GLY A 80 16.14 5.69 -8.26
CA GLY A 80 14.97 5.62 -9.13
C GLY A 80 13.75 6.39 -8.61
N ILE A 81 12.57 5.96 -9.04
CA ILE A 81 11.29 6.61 -8.76
C ILE A 81 10.14 5.59 -8.63
N ASN A 82 9.28 5.80 -7.64
CA ASN A 82 8.00 5.15 -7.47
C ASN A 82 6.89 6.14 -7.81
N ILE A 83 6.18 5.89 -8.90
CA ILE A 83 5.12 6.76 -9.41
C ILE A 83 3.80 6.37 -8.73
N ASP A 84 3.19 7.32 -8.06
CA ASP A 84 1.99 7.17 -7.24
C ASP A 84 0.91 8.14 -7.74
N ILE A 85 0.25 7.76 -8.84
CA ILE A 85 -0.83 8.54 -9.46
C ILE A 85 -2.16 7.83 -9.21
N GLU A 86 -3.02 8.48 -8.44
CA GLU A 86 -4.26 7.91 -7.92
C GLU A 86 -5.55 8.55 -8.47
N GLN A 87 -5.42 9.37 -9.53
CA GLN A 87 -6.49 10.17 -10.15
C GLN A 87 -7.43 9.33 -11.03
N GLU A 88 -8.70 9.72 -11.17
CA GLU A 88 -9.65 9.00 -12.05
C GLU A 88 -9.19 9.06 -13.53
N VAL A 89 -9.31 7.93 -14.25
CA VAL A 89 -9.03 7.83 -15.70
C VAL A 89 -10.08 6.97 -16.35
N ASN A 90 -10.51 7.38 -17.53
CA ASN A 90 -11.39 6.59 -18.41
C ASN A 90 -10.56 5.98 -19.54
N GLU A 91 -10.82 4.73 -19.93
CA GLU A 91 -10.06 3.94 -20.93
C GLU A 91 -9.89 4.62 -22.30
N THR A 92 -10.72 5.62 -22.60
CA THR A 92 -10.70 6.34 -23.89
C THR A 92 -10.23 7.79 -23.79
N SER A 93 -9.87 8.23 -22.57
CA SER A 93 -9.38 9.60 -22.34
C SER A 93 -7.95 9.78 -22.84
N PRO A 94 -7.55 11.01 -23.25
CA PRO A 94 -6.14 11.31 -23.54
C PRO A 94 -5.20 10.94 -22.37
N GLU A 95 -5.67 11.11 -21.14
CA GLU A 95 -4.95 10.76 -19.91
C GLU A 95 -4.60 9.27 -19.82
N TYR A 96 -5.46 8.38 -20.33
CA TYR A 96 -5.20 6.93 -20.37
C TYR A 96 -3.94 6.58 -21.16
N TYR A 97 -3.83 7.15 -22.36
CA TYR A 97 -2.67 6.95 -23.23
C TYR A 97 -1.44 7.67 -22.67
N ALA A 98 -1.61 8.92 -22.24
CA ALA A 98 -0.54 9.74 -21.69
C ALA A 98 0.09 9.15 -20.42
N LEU A 99 -0.69 8.46 -19.57
CA LEU A 99 -0.18 7.79 -18.38
C LEU A 99 0.76 6.64 -18.75
N THR A 100 0.41 5.83 -19.76
CA THR A 100 1.30 4.75 -20.24
C THR A 100 2.59 5.32 -20.84
N GLU A 101 2.47 6.40 -21.61
CA GLU A 101 3.62 7.11 -22.19
C GLU A 101 4.53 7.71 -21.11
N LEU A 102 3.95 8.32 -20.07
CA LEU A 102 4.70 8.84 -18.92
C LEU A 102 5.56 7.75 -18.28
N VAL A 103 4.97 6.59 -17.97
CA VAL A 103 5.69 5.50 -17.30
C VAL A 103 6.82 4.98 -18.19
N LYS A 104 6.55 4.81 -19.49
CA LYS A 104 7.57 4.35 -20.45
C LYS A 104 8.71 5.35 -20.58
N GLU A 105 8.40 6.61 -20.87
CA GLU A 105 9.41 7.66 -21.06
C GLU A 105 10.21 7.91 -19.78
N THR A 106 9.56 7.84 -18.61
CA THR A 106 10.25 7.92 -17.31
C THR A 106 11.23 6.75 -17.15
N THR A 107 10.78 5.52 -17.43
CA THR A 107 11.63 4.33 -17.30
C THR A 107 12.82 4.38 -18.25
N ASP A 108 12.61 4.75 -19.51
CA ASP A 108 13.69 4.91 -20.49
C ASP A 108 14.70 5.99 -20.05
N ALA A 109 14.23 7.12 -19.54
CA ALA A 109 15.08 8.22 -19.10
C ALA A 109 15.89 7.85 -17.84
N PHE A 110 15.25 7.27 -16.82
CA PHE A 110 15.93 6.84 -15.60
C PHE A 110 16.98 5.76 -15.88
N HIS A 111 16.65 4.72 -16.64
CA HIS A 111 17.62 3.67 -16.98
C HIS A 111 18.81 4.17 -17.79
N ARG A 112 18.61 5.18 -18.65
CA ARG A 112 19.69 5.80 -19.42
C ARG A 112 20.59 6.67 -18.56
N GLU A 113 20.02 7.52 -17.71
CA GLU A 113 20.75 8.55 -16.98
C GLU A 113 21.27 8.09 -15.62
N ILE A 114 20.68 7.04 -15.04
CA ILE A 114 21.01 6.45 -13.74
C ILE A 114 21.09 4.93 -13.91
N PRO A 115 22.24 4.39 -14.37
CA PRO A 115 22.38 2.95 -14.58
C PRO A 115 22.07 2.13 -13.33
N GLY A 116 21.16 1.17 -13.46
CA GLY A 116 20.69 0.34 -12.33
C GLY A 116 19.53 0.95 -11.54
N SER A 117 18.95 2.06 -12.00
CA SER A 117 17.75 2.65 -11.42
C SER A 117 16.57 1.68 -11.38
N GLN A 118 15.62 1.94 -10.50
CA GLN A 118 14.36 1.22 -10.38
C GLN A 118 13.17 2.16 -10.58
N VAL A 119 12.34 1.89 -11.59
CA VAL A 119 11.11 2.64 -11.88
C VAL A 119 9.90 1.76 -11.61
N THR A 120 9.03 2.23 -10.74
CA THR A 120 7.89 1.45 -10.21
C THR A 120 6.62 2.29 -10.24
N PHE A 121 5.47 1.62 -10.24
CA PHE A 121 4.18 2.29 -10.31
C PHE A 121 3.19 1.66 -9.33
N ASP A 122 2.51 2.50 -8.55
CA ASP A 122 1.48 2.09 -7.60
C ASP A 122 0.15 1.90 -8.32
N VAL A 123 -0.44 0.72 -8.22
CA VAL A 123 -1.73 0.40 -8.85
C VAL A 123 -2.77 0.05 -7.79
N ALA A 124 -4.04 0.23 -8.13
CA ALA A 124 -5.13 -0.12 -7.24
C ALA A 124 -5.15 -1.64 -6.91
N TRP A 125 -5.87 -2.04 -5.87
CA TRP A 125 -5.90 -3.43 -5.44
C TRP A 125 -6.54 -4.40 -6.45
N SER A 126 -7.36 -3.89 -7.38
CA SER A 126 -7.95 -4.65 -8.49
C SER A 126 -7.87 -3.85 -9.79
N PRO A 127 -7.61 -4.50 -10.94
CA PRO A 127 -7.63 -3.84 -12.24
C PRO A 127 -9.04 -3.57 -12.77
N ALA A 128 -10.10 -4.00 -12.07
CA ALA A 128 -11.49 -3.91 -12.51
C ALA A 128 -12.07 -2.48 -12.40
N CYS A 129 -11.32 -1.47 -12.84
CA CYS A 129 -11.69 -0.06 -12.77
C CYS A 129 -12.06 0.42 -11.35
N ILE A 130 -11.52 -0.22 -10.31
CA ILE A 130 -11.77 0.20 -8.93
C ILE A 130 -11.32 1.65 -8.75
N ASP A 131 -12.09 2.42 -7.98
CA ASP A 131 -11.91 3.84 -7.81
C ASP A 131 -11.86 4.61 -9.14
N LYS A 132 -12.53 4.11 -10.19
CA LYS A 132 -12.48 4.68 -11.54
C LYS A 132 -11.05 4.88 -12.08
N ARG A 133 -10.11 4.04 -11.64
CA ARG A 133 -8.75 4.00 -12.15
C ARG A 133 -8.71 2.97 -13.28
N CYS A 134 -9.33 3.28 -14.41
CA CYS A 134 -9.34 2.39 -15.57
C CYS A 134 -8.05 2.56 -16.38
N TYR A 135 -6.90 2.23 -15.79
CA TYR A 135 -5.59 2.43 -16.42
C TYR A 135 -5.26 1.32 -17.41
N ASN A 136 -4.31 1.57 -18.31
CA ASN A 136 -3.73 0.54 -19.17
C ASN A 136 -2.75 -0.32 -18.37
N TYR A 137 -3.27 -1.17 -17.48
CA TYR A 137 -2.44 -1.90 -16.52
C TYR A 137 -1.37 -2.79 -17.18
N THR A 138 -1.68 -3.42 -18.31
CA THR A 138 -0.71 -4.24 -19.05
C THR A 138 0.38 -3.38 -19.69
N GLY A 139 0.00 -2.26 -20.34
CA GLY A 139 0.97 -1.33 -20.91
C GLY A 139 1.87 -0.67 -19.86
N ILE A 140 1.32 -0.31 -18.69
CA ILE A 140 2.08 0.23 -17.56
C ILE A 140 3.03 -0.83 -16.99
N ALA A 141 2.56 -2.07 -16.80
CA ALA A 141 3.39 -3.17 -16.34
C ALA A 141 4.57 -3.41 -17.28
N ASP A 142 4.34 -3.45 -18.60
CA ASP A 142 5.40 -3.62 -19.59
C ASP A 142 6.42 -2.47 -19.58
N ALA A 143 5.97 -1.27 -19.22
CA ALA A 143 6.77 -0.04 -19.27
C ALA A 143 7.70 0.17 -18.07
N CYS A 144 7.35 -0.28 -16.86
CA CYS A 144 8.16 -0.08 -15.64
C CYS A 144 8.94 -1.34 -15.23
N ASP A 145 9.62 -1.36 -14.08
CA ASP A 145 10.26 -2.58 -13.54
C ASP A 145 9.25 -3.53 -12.90
N PHE A 146 8.32 -2.99 -12.12
CA PHE A 146 7.20 -3.73 -11.53
C PHE A 146 6.11 -2.78 -11.01
N LEU A 147 4.93 -3.34 -10.84
CA LEU A 147 3.80 -2.72 -10.17
C LEU A 147 3.86 -3.03 -8.68
N PHE A 148 3.65 -2.02 -7.86
CA PHE A 148 3.29 -2.20 -6.46
C PHE A 148 1.76 -2.15 -6.37
N VAL A 149 1.14 -3.29 -6.08
CA VAL A 149 -0.32 -3.38 -5.99
C VAL A 149 -0.73 -2.98 -4.58
N MET A 150 -1.44 -1.87 -4.45
CA MET A 150 -1.92 -1.31 -3.19
C MET A 150 -3.10 -2.12 -2.64
N SER A 151 -2.87 -3.39 -2.27
CA SER A 151 -3.89 -4.30 -1.71
C SER A 151 -4.22 -3.99 -0.25
N TYR A 152 -4.78 -2.80 -0.07
CA TYR A 152 -5.33 -2.20 1.14
C TYR A 152 -6.38 -1.15 0.74
N ASP A 153 -7.12 -0.64 1.72
CA ASP A 153 -8.32 0.18 1.50
C ASP A 153 -9.33 -0.51 0.56
N GLU A 154 -9.42 -1.84 0.66
CA GLU A 154 -10.28 -2.67 -0.21
C GLU A 154 -11.78 -2.47 0.05
N GLN A 155 -12.10 -1.65 1.07
CA GLN A 155 -13.44 -1.20 1.42
C GLN A 155 -13.70 0.26 1.00
N SER A 156 -12.87 0.83 0.12
CA SER A 156 -13.11 2.16 -0.47
C SER A 156 -14.48 2.25 -1.14
N GLN A 157 -14.99 1.14 -1.68
CA GLN A 157 -16.30 1.04 -2.32
C GLN A 157 -17.10 -0.15 -1.80
N ILE A 158 -18.03 0.08 -0.88
CA ILE A 158 -18.92 -0.95 -0.31
C ILE A 158 -20.29 -0.87 -0.99
N TRP A 159 -20.58 -1.87 -1.84
CA TRP A 159 -21.86 -2.01 -2.56
C TRP A 159 -22.90 -2.85 -1.81
N THR A 160 -22.47 -3.58 -0.78
CA THR A 160 -23.32 -4.43 0.07
C THR A 160 -23.86 -3.66 1.27
N ASP A 161 -24.32 -4.37 2.29
CA ASP A 161 -24.59 -3.79 3.60
C ASP A 161 -23.38 -3.00 4.10
N CYS A 162 -23.68 -1.83 4.66
CA CYS A 162 -22.72 -0.89 5.21
C CYS A 162 -22.28 -1.37 6.58
N ILE A 163 -21.36 -2.33 6.58
CA ILE A 163 -20.80 -2.94 7.78
C ILE A 163 -19.28 -2.83 7.77
N ALA A 164 -18.67 -2.73 8.95
CA ALA A 164 -17.22 -2.76 9.10
C ALA A 164 -16.66 -4.10 8.60
N LYS A 165 -15.51 -4.05 7.92
CA LYS A 165 -14.82 -5.19 7.32
C LYS A 165 -13.31 -4.99 7.39
N ALA A 166 -12.57 -6.06 7.11
CA ALA A 166 -11.12 -6.03 7.03
C ALA A 166 -10.64 -5.00 5.99
N ASN A 167 -9.55 -4.31 6.31
CA ASN A 167 -8.88 -3.36 5.42
C ASN A 167 -8.41 -4.03 4.10
N ALA A 168 -7.92 -5.25 4.22
CA ALA A 168 -7.46 -6.07 3.10
C ALA A 168 -7.91 -7.54 3.29
N PRO A 169 -9.19 -7.87 3.02
CA PRO A 169 -9.71 -9.22 3.21
C PRO A 169 -8.98 -10.24 2.32
N TYR A 170 -8.52 -11.35 2.89
CA TYR A 170 -7.64 -12.30 2.20
C TYR A 170 -8.13 -12.76 0.82
N LEU A 171 -9.38 -13.23 0.71
CA LEU A 171 -9.91 -13.70 -0.57
C LEU A 171 -10.05 -12.57 -1.60
N GLN A 172 -10.43 -11.37 -1.16
CA GLN A 172 -10.61 -10.21 -2.05
C GLN A 172 -9.25 -9.75 -2.59
N THR A 173 -8.24 -9.64 -1.70
CA THR A 173 -6.85 -9.42 -2.08
C THR A 173 -6.41 -10.41 -3.16
N LEU A 174 -6.55 -11.73 -2.92
CA LEU A 174 -6.09 -12.75 -3.86
C LEU A 174 -6.80 -12.70 -5.22
N VAL A 175 -8.11 -12.43 -5.23
CA VAL A 175 -8.88 -12.26 -6.47
C VAL A 175 -8.30 -11.11 -7.30
N GLY A 176 -7.97 -9.97 -6.68
CA GLY A 176 -7.33 -8.84 -7.39
C GLY A 176 -6.01 -9.22 -8.09
N TYR A 177 -5.15 -10.03 -7.45
CA TYR A 177 -3.93 -10.54 -8.11
C TYR A 177 -4.23 -11.51 -9.24
N GLU A 178 -5.20 -12.42 -9.08
CA GLU A 178 -5.59 -13.33 -10.17
C GLU A 178 -6.18 -12.56 -11.36
N GLU A 179 -6.89 -11.46 -11.13
CA GLU A 179 -7.38 -10.57 -12.20
C GLU A 179 -6.21 -9.95 -12.97
N TYR A 180 -5.23 -9.36 -12.27
CA TYR A 180 -4.02 -8.82 -12.90
C TYR A 180 -3.26 -9.88 -13.73
N ILE A 181 -3.11 -11.09 -13.18
CA ILE A 181 -2.42 -12.19 -13.87
C ILE A 181 -3.23 -12.68 -15.08
N THR A 182 -4.56 -12.77 -14.96
CA THR A 182 -5.45 -13.20 -16.05
C THR A 182 -5.45 -12.20 -17.21
N MET A 183 -5.22 -10.91 -16.93
CA MET A 183 -5.00 -9.90 -17.97
C MET A 183 -3.68 -10.06 -18.74
N GLY A 184 -2.78 -10.95 -18.29
CA GLY A 184 -1.52 -11.26 -18.96
C GLY A 184 -0.29 -10.63 -18.31
N ILE A 185 -0.41 -9.99 -17.15
CA ILE A 185 0.75 -9.45 -16.43
C ILE A 185 1.52 -10.61 -15.77
N ASP A 186 2.82 -10.70 -16.06
CA ASP A 186 3.69 -11.71 -15.44
C ASP A 186 3.69 -11.52 -13.91
N PRO A 187 3.41 -12.56 -13.10
CA PRO A 187 3.55 -12.53 -11.64
C PRO A 187 4.85 -11.87 -11.13
N LYS A 188 5.97 -12.01 -11.84
CA LYS A 188 7.27 -11.40 -11.51
C LYS A 188 7.31 -9.87 -11.66
N LYS A 189 6.24 -9.27 -12.15
CA LYS A 189 6.00 -7.83 -12.27
C LYS A 189 5.10 -7.30 -11.16
N LEU A 190 4.61 -8.15 -10.26
CA LEU A 190 3.70 -7.75 -9.18
C LEU A 190 4.40 -7.87 -7.82
N VAL A 191 4.40 -6.77 -7.06
CA VAL A 191 4.75 -6.75 -5.64
C VAL A 191 3.49 -6.56 -4.84
N MET A 192 3.27 -7.44 -3.85
CA MET A 192 2.05 -7.38 -3.04
C MET A 192 2.15 -6.35 -1.93
N GLY A 193 1.28 -5.33 -1.94
CA GLY A 193 1.20 -4.35 -0.86
C GLY A 193 0.31 -4.83 0.28
N VAL A 194 0.83 -4.83 1.52
CA VAL A 194 0.03 -5.13 2.72
C VAL A 194 -0.09 -3.91 3.64
N PRO A 195 -1.23 -3.72 4.32
CA PRO A 195 -1.37 -2.60 5.24
C PRO A 195 -0.71 -2.91 6.58
N TRP A 196 0.11 -1.99 7.07
CA TRP A 196 0.56 -1.96 8.47
C TRP A 196 -0.31 -1.01 9.32
N TYR A 197 -1.57 -0.91 8.93
CA TYR A 197 -2.59 -0.10 9.57
C TYR A 197 -3.95 -0.79 9.42
N GLY A 198 -4.91 -0.30 10.19
CA GLY A 198 -6.29 -0.75 10.14
C GLY A 198 -7.27 0.41 10.13
N TYR A 199 -8.55 0.09 10.23
CA TYR A 199 -9.63 1.07 10.37
C TYR A 199 -10.36 0.88 11.69
N ASP A 200 -10.57 1.99 12.37
CA ASP A 200 -11.39 2.15 13.57
C ASP A 200 -12.74 2.74 13.16
N TYR A 201 -13.77 1.88 13.15
CA TYR A 201 -15.13 2.23 12.74
C TYR A 201 -16.01 2.49 13.95
N VAL A 202 -16.75 3.61 13.92
CA VAL A 202 -17.83 3.87 14.89
C VAL A 202 -19.07 3.08 14.48
N CYS A 203 -19.55 2.18 15.35
CA CYS A 203 -20.73 1.36 15.10
C CYS A 203 -22.01 2.13 15.41
N GLN A 204 -22.89 2.29 14.42
CA GLN A 204 -24.27 2.75 14.63
C GLN A 204 -25.05 1.73 15.47
N ASN A 205 -24.82 0.45 15.19
CA ASN A 205 -25.29 -0.67 15.99
C ASN A 205 -24.23 -1.77 15.96
N LEU A 206 -24.00 -2.39 17.12
CA LEU A 206 -23.16 -3.57 17.24
C LEU A 206 -24.05 -4.76 17.61
N SER A 207 -24.15 -5.74 16.72
CA SER A 207 -24.94 -6.94 16.97
C SER A 207 -24.22 -7.88 17.95
N LYS A 208 -24.96 -8.86 18.49
CA LYS A 208 -24.37 -9.94 19.31
C LYS A 208 -23.43 -10.85 18.53
N ASP A 209 -23.57 -10.87 17.20
CA ASP A 209 -22.74 -11.63 16.28
C ASP A 209 -21.57 -10.79 15.75
N HIS A 210 -21.17 -9.74 16.48
CA HIS A 210 -20.02 -8.87 16.16
C HIS A 210 -20.15 -8.13 14.82
N VAL A 211 -21.38 -7.82 14.39
CA VAL A 211 -21.62 -7.03 13.18
C VAL A 211 -21.79 -5.56 13.54
N CYS A 212 -20.82 -4.74 13.12
CA CYS A 212 -20.81 -3.29 13.30
C CYS A 212 -21.42 -2.61 12.07
N SER A 213 -22.62 -2.03 12.20
CA SER A 213 -23.22 -1.23 11.12
C SER A 213 -22.64 0.18 11.06
N LEU A 214 -22.42 0.66 9.85
CA LEU A 214 -21.76 1.93 9.57
C LEU A 214 -22.75 3.02 9.15
N SER A 215 -22.36 4.27 9.38
CA SER A 215 -22.97 5.41 8.70
C SER A 215 -22.73 5.32 7.19
N LYS A 216 -23.70 5.76 6.38
CA LYS A 216 -23.54 5.80 4.92
C LYS A 216 -22.64 6.96 4.52
N VAL A 217 -21.41 6.63 4.11
CA VAL A 217 -20.47 7.58 3.53
C VAL A 217 -20.20 7.15 2.08
N PRO A 218 -20.80 7.81 1.08
CA PRO A 218 -20.67 7.36 -0.30
C PRO A 218 -19.29 7.72 -0.87
N PHE A 219 -18.76 6.83 -1.71
CA PHE A 219 -17.52 7.06 -2.45
C PHE A 219 -17.62 6.51 -3.87
N ARG A 220 -17.39 7.38 -4.86
CA ARG A 220 -17.37 7.04 -6.30
C ARG A 220 -18.55 6.18 -6.77
N GLY A 221 -19.74 6.46 -6.26
CA GLY A 221 -20.99 5.79 -6.61
C GLY A 221 -21.40 4.67 -5.65
N ALA A 222 -20.47 4.12 -4.87
CA ALA A 222 -20.82 3.17 -3.81
C ALA A 222 -21.58 3.89 -2.69
N PRO A 223 -22.61 3.26 -2.10
CA PRO A 223 -23.39 3.87 -1.02
C PRO A 223 -22.60 4.06 0.27
N CYS A 224 -21.55 3.25 0.48
CA CYS A 224 -20.75 3.20 1.69
C CYS A 224 -19.26 3.00 1.36
N SER A 225 -18.40 3.38 2.30
CA SER A 225 -16.95 3.25 2.17
C SER A 225 -16.26 3.19 3.53
N ASP A 226 -15.00 2.81 3.51
CA ASP A 226 -14.06 2.87 4.63
C ASP A 226 -13.89 4.27 5.24
N ALA A 227 -14.23 5.35 4.52
CA ALA A 227 -14.26 6.72 5.02
C ALA A 227 -15.29 6.93 6.16
N ALA A 228 -16.15 5.95 6.44
CA ALA A 228 -16.96 5.90 7.67
C ALA A 228 -16.12 5.58 8.94
N GLY A 229 -14.90 5.09 8.77
CA GLY A 229 -13.93 4.84 9.84
C GLY A 229 -12.73 5.77 9.76
N ARG A 230 -11.81 5.58 10.69
CA ARG A 230 -10.54 6.32 10.77
C ARG A 230 -9.38 5.35 10.62
N GLN A 231 -8.42 5.68 9.76
CA GLN A 231 -7.18 4.94 9.65
C GLN A 231 -6.37 5.00 10.97
N VAL A 232 -5.87 3.85 11.43
CA VAL A 232 -5.08 3.75 12.66
C VAL A 232 -3.82 2.90 12.42
N PRO A 233 -2.61 3.38 12.75
CA PRO A 233 -1.39 2.61 12.57
C PRO A 233 -1.35 1.40 13.50
N TYR A 234 -0.73 0.30 13.06
CA TYR A 234 -0.64 -0.96 13.81
C TYR A 234 -0.10 -0.79 15.24
N GLY A 235 0.93 0.05 15.44
CA GLY A 235 1.47 0.33 16.76
C GLY A 235 0.45 0.94 17.74
N ALA A 236 -0.50 1.74 17.25
CA ALA A 236 -1.57 2.29 18.08
C ALA A 236 -2.68 1.25 18.36
N ILE A 237 -3.02 0.43 17.35
CA ILE A 237 -3.94 -0.71 17.48
C ILE A 237 -3.45 -1.64 18.59
N MET A 238 -2.17 -2.02 18.56
CA MET A 238 -1.60 -2.94 19.55
C MET A 238 -1.49 -2.35 20.97
N LYS A 239 -1.39 -1.02 21.11
CA LYS A 239 -1.47 -0.36 22.41
C LYS A 239 -2.88 -0.39 23.00
N GLN A 240 -3.89 -0.32 22.14
CA GLN A 240 -5.29 -0.26 22.56
C GLN A 240 -5.90 -1.64 22.80
N VAL A 241 -5.50 -2.66 22.04
CA VAL A 241 -6.18 -3.97 22.01
C VAL A 241 -6.30 -4.65 23.38
N ASN A 242 -5.32 -4.46 24.27
CA ASN A 242 -5.35 -5.02 25.64
C ASN A 242 -6.42 -4.37 26.53
N SER A 243 -6.90 -3.19 26.17
CA SER A 243 -7.99 -2.47 26.83
C SER A 243 -9.34 -2.62 26.09
N SER A 244 -9.39 -3.47 25.05
CA SER A 244 -10.61 -3.75 24.32
C SER A 244 -11.63 -4.52 25.16
N LEU A 245 -12.89 -4.45 24.75
CA LEU A 245 -13.98 -5.19 25.40
C LEU A 245 -14.01 -6.66 24.99
N SER A 246 -13.66 -6.94 23.73
CA SER A 246 -13.75 -8.30 23.16
C SER A 246 -12.47 -9.12 23.28
N GLY A 247 -11.32 -8.48 23.55
CA GLY A 247 -10.04 -9.04 23.14
C GLY A 247 -9.91 -9.12 21.61
N VAL A 248 -8.88 -9.79 21.12
CA VAL A 248 -8.73 -10.04 19.68
C VAL A 248 -9.68 -11.15 19.24
N LEU A 249 -10.55 -10.82 18.29
CA LEU A 249 -11.39 -11.76 17.57
C LEU A 249 -10.79 -12.01 16.18
N TRP A 250 -11.10 -13.16 15.60
CA TRP A 250 -10.62 -13.56 14.28
C TRP A 250 -11.79 -13.93 13.37
N ASP A 251 -11.85 -13.28 12.21
CA ASP A 251 -12.80 -13.62 11.16
C ASP A 251 -12.20 -14.69 10.24
N GLU A 252 -12.81 -15.87 10.22
CA GLU A 252 -12.30 -17.00 9.41
C GLU A 252 -12.54 -16.85 7.90
N VAL A 253 -13.43 -15.97 7.46
CA VAL A 253 -13.72 -15.73 6.04
C VAL A 253 -12.75 -14.69 5.48
N GLN A 254 -12.62 -13.56 6.18
CA GLN A 254 -11.74 -12.45 5.80
C GLN A 254 -10.28 -12.73 6.14
N LYS A 255 -10.03 -13.69 7.05
CA LYS A 255 -8.71 -14.05 7.57
C LYS A 255 -7.97 -12.83 8.15
N SER A 256 -8.70 -12.03 8.92
CA SER A 256 -8.16 -10.84 9.56
C SER A 256 -8.65 -10.73 11.01
N PRO A 257 -7.82 -10.21 11.92
CA PRO A 257 -8.23 -9.89 13.27
C PRO A 257 -9.09 -8.62 13.32
N PHE A 258 -9.91 -8.55 14.37
CA PHE A 258 -10.56 -7.32 14.79
C PHE A 258 -10.76 -7.31 16.30
N TYR A 259 -11.06 -6.14 16.86
CA TYR A 259 -11.53 -6.03 18.24
C TYR A 259 -12.59 -4.95 18.38
N GLU A 260 -13.32 -5.00 19.47
CA GLU A 260 -14.38 -4.07 19.80
C GLU A 260 -14.04 -3.33 21.08
N TYR A 261 -14.33 -2.04 21.13
CA TYR A 261 -14.21 -1.26 22.35
C TYR A 261 -15.34 -0.25 22.44
N LYS A 262 -15.44 0.40 23.60
CA LYS A 262 -16.37 1.49 23.81
C LYS A 262 -15.59 2.75 24.16
N ASP A 263 -15.84 3.83 23.45
CA ASP A 263 -15.18 5.11 23.70
C ASP A 263 -15.67 5.76 25.01
N SER A 264 -15.08 6.88 25.39
CA SER A 264 -15.47 7.64 26.59
C SER A 264 -16.89 8.23 26.51
N PHE A 265 -17.47 8.33 25.32
CA PHE A 265 -18.83 8.84 25.09
C PHE A 265 -19.87 7.71 25.07
N GLY A 266 -19.42 6.47 25.13
CA GLY A 266 -20.27 5.30 25.14
C GLY A 266 -20.63 4.76 23.75
N HIS A 267 -19.96 5.20 22.69
CA HIS A 267 -20.12 4.62 21.35
C HIS A 267 -19.32 3.34 21.24
N PHE A 268 -19.89 2.34 20.57
CA PHE A 268 -19.16 1.14 20.21
C PHE A 268 -18.31 1.38 18.98
N HIS A 269 -17.12 0.80 18.99
CA HIS A 269 -16.17 0.83 17.90
C HIS A 269 -15.76 -0.59 17.55
N GLN A 270 -15.46 -0.81 16.26
CA GLN A 270 -14.86 -2.04 15.77
C GLN A 270 -13.62 -1.71 14.95
N VAL A 271 -12.48 -2.26 15.35
CA VAL A 271 -11.18 -2.01 14.73
C VAL A 271 -10.72 -3.24 13.97
N TRP A 272 -10.56 -3.10 12.65
CA TRP A 272 -10.09 -4.16 11.76
C TRP A 272 -8.68 -3.87 11.27
N TYR A 273 -7.81 -4.88 11.24
CA TYR A 273 -6.40 -4.70 10.86
C TYR A 273 -5.81 -6.01 10.35
N ASP A 274 -4.57 -5.96 9.87
CA ASP A 274 -3.77 -7.14 9.56
C ASP A 274 -2.69 -7.35 10.64
N ASP A 275 -2.42 -8.61 10.97
CA ASP A 275 -1.41 -9.03 11.94
C ASP A 275 -0.43 -10.03 11.29
N PRO A 276 0.57 -10.55 12.04
CA PRO A 276 1.50 -11.53 11.49
C PRO A 276 0.83 -12.78 10.93
N ARG A 277 -0.34 -13.20 11.48
CA ARG A 277 -1.08 -14.38 11.00
C ARG A 277 -1.71 -14.10 9.64
N SER A 278 -2.43 -12.98 9.48
CA SER A 278 -3.06 -12.64 8.20
C SER A 278 -2.03 -12.32 7.11
N ILE A 279 -0.97 -11.60 7.45
CA ILE A 279 0.12 -11.28 6.51
C ILE A 279 0.86 -12.55 6.07
N SER A 280 1.12 -13.50 6.96
CA SER A 280 1.80 -14.76 6.59
C SER A 280 0.98 -15.58 5.58
N LEU A 281 -0.35 -15.56 5.66
CA LEU A 281 -1.21 -16.22 4.65
C LEU A 281 -1.06 -15.57 3.27
N LYS A 282 -0.95 -14.24 3.23
CA LYS A 282 -0.71 -13.47 2.00
C LYS A 282 0.70 -13.72 1.46
N ALA A 283 1.72 -13.72 2.32
CA ALA A 283 3.10 -14.04 1.96
C ALA A 283 3.23 -15.46 1.35
N ALA A 284 2.51 -16.45 1.90
CA ALA A 284 2.46 -17.79 1.32
C ALA A 284 1.91 -17.78 -0.12
N TYR A 285 0.88 -16.97 -0.40
CA TYR A 285 0.39 -16.78 -1.77
C TYR A 285 1.44 -16.12 -2.67
N VAL A 286 2.13 -15.07 -2.20
CA VAL A 286 3.23 -14.40 -2.95
C VAL A 286 4.24 -15.43 -3.46
N LYS A 287 4.68 -16.36 -2.60
CA LYS A 287 5.60 -17.45 -2.97
C LYS A 287 4.98 -18.47 -3.91
N ASN A 288 3.78 -18.96 -3.59
CA ASN A 288 3.12 -20.01 -4.37
C ASN A 288 2.79 -19.54 -5.79
N ARG A 289 2.42 -18.26 -5.96
CA ARG A 289 2.12 -17.67 -7.27
C ARG A 289 3.35 -17.15 -8.01
N GLY A 290 4.50 -17.09 -7.34
CA GLY A 290 5.74 -16.60 -7.93
C GLY A 290 5.74 -15.09 -8.16
N LEU A 291 5.05 -14.34 -7.29
CA LEU A 291 5.07 -12.88 -7.32
C LEU A 291 6.49 -12.35 -7.07
N ARG A 292 6.78 -11.13 -7.54
CA ARG A 292 8.11 -10.51 -7.39
C ARG A 292 8.53 -10.37 -5.93
N GLY A 293 7.56 -10.07 -5.08
CA GLY A 293 7.76 -9.86 -3.66
C GLY A 293 6.55 -9.29 -2.94
N ILE A 294 6.80 -8.75 -1.76
CA ILE A 294 5.80 -8.16 -0.87
C ILE A 294 6.33 -6.81 -0.37
N GLY A 295 5.44 -5.92 0.04
CA GLY A 295 5.82 -4.65 0.64
C GLY A 295 4.66 -4.07 1.44
N MET A 296 4.84 -2.89 2.02
CA MET A 296 3.91 -2.39 3.03
C MET A 296 3.67 -0.89 2.90
N TRP A 297 2.42 -0.50 3.13
CA TRP A 297 2.08 0.86 3.53
C TRP A 297 1.77 0.88 5.02
N ASN A 298 2.58 1.51 5.87
CA ASN A 298 3.95 1.97 5.63
C ASN A 298 4.83 1.55 6.81
N GLY A 299 6.15 1.63 6.63
CA GLY A 299 7.14 1.20 7.63
C GLY A 299 7.01 1.93 8.98
N ASN A 300 6.49 3.15 8.97
CA ASN A 300 6.35 4.01 10.15
C ASN A 300 5.17 3.62 11.04
N SER A 301 4.34 2.67 10.62
CA SER A 301 3.08 2.34 11.29
C SER A 301 3.22 1.34 12.44
N LEU A 302 4.42 0.79 12.67
CA LEU A 302 4.72 -0.07 13.82
C LEU A 302 5.14 0.74 15.06
N ASP A 303 5.19 0.09 16.22
CA ASP A 303 5.70 0.67 17.46
C ASP A 303 7.16 0.28 17.70
N TYR A 304 8.07 1.23 17.52
CA TYR A 304 9.51 1.04 17.69
C TYR A 304 10.03 1.45 19.08
N ALA A 305 9.16 1.49 20.09
CA ALA A 305 9.56 1.72 21.47
C ALA A 305 10.45 0.58 21.99
N ARG A 306 11.40 0.91 22.88
CA ARG A 306 12.30 -0.07 23.54
C ARG A 306 11.61 -0.76 24.72
N GLU A 307 10.47 -1.36 24.44
CA GLU A 307 9.67 -2.15 25.37
C GLU A 307 9.51 -3.55 24.79
N ALA A 308 9.68 -4.59 25.61
CA ALA A 308 9.76 -5.98 25.13
C ALA A 308 8.54 -6.40 24.28
N VAL A 309 7.34 -5.91 24.61
CA VAL A 309 6.11 -6.20 23.86
C VAL A 309 6.14 -5.53 22.49
N ALA A 310 6.54 -4.25 22.41
CA ALA A 310 6.61 -3.51 21.15
C ALA A 310 7.69 -4.10 20.22
N GLU A 311 8.85 -4.46 20.77
CA GLU A 311 9.93 -5.12 20.04
C GLU A 311 9.46 -6.46 19.45
N GLN A 312 8.79 -7.29 20.25
CA GLN A 312 8.26 -8.58 19.78
C GLN A 312 7.20 -8.42 18.68
N GLN A 313 6.27 -7.47 18.85
CA GLN A 313 5.22 -7.21 17.85
C GLN A 313 5.81 -6.69 16.54
N THR A 314 6.76 -5.76 16.62
CA THR A 314 7.46 -5.22 15.46
C THR A 314 8.26 -6.30 14.73
N GLU A 315 9.01 -7.12 15.45
CA GLU A 315 9.77 -8.23 14.87
C GLU A 315 8.83 -9.22 14.14
N ALA A 316 7.69 -9.57 14.75
CA ALA A 316 6.74 -10.49 14.15
C ALA A 316 6.14 -9.95 12.82
N MET A 317 5.88 -8.65 12.73
CA MET A 317 5.40 -8.02 11.48
C MET A 317 6.44 -8.07 10.36
N TRP A 318 7.71 -7.82 10.67
CA TRP A 318 8.81 -7.96 9.71
C TRP A 318 9.02 -9.42 9.28
N GLN A 319 8.92 -10.36 10.21
CA GLN A 319 9.04 -11.79 9.92
C GLN A 319 7.90 -12.30 9.02
N ALA A 320 6.68 -11.81 9.22
CA ALA A 320 5.51 -12.21 8.43
C ALA A 320 5.62 -11.89 6.93
N LEU A 321 6.50 -10.96 6.54
CA LEU A 321 6.76 -10.66 5.12
C LEU A 321 7.56 -11.77 4.40
N THR A 322 8.10 -12.76 5.11
CA THR A 322 8.92 -13.81 4.50
C THR A 322 8.14 -15.10 4.28
N PRO A 323 7.98 -15.55 3.02
CA PRO A 323 7.16 -16.73 2.66
C PRO A 323 7.75 -18.12 2.94
#